data_AF-A0AAE1BTR8-F1
#
_entry.id   AF-A0AAE1BTR8-F1
#
_cell.length_a   1.000
_cell.length_b   1.000
_cell.length_c   1.000
_cell.angle_alpha   90.00
_cell.angle_beta   90.00
_cell.angle_gamma   90.00
#
_symmetry.space_group_name_H-M   'P 1'
#
loop_
_entity.id
_entity.type
_entity.pdbx_description
1 polymer ?
#
loop_
_entity_poly.entity_id
_entity_poly.type
_entity_poly.pdbx_seq_one_letter_code
_entity_poly.pdbx_strand_id
1 'polypeptide(L)'
;MITVSYFNLYQAVKGLPETPSEGKWLNKTLEISSIVGADPHLIEEEVWKELTRELQTEGHSLVPITHNLIDVLWAGGRPQRPANLVLPLEIKYTGCSTQEKLIRLRENLQEENVFMIVLTALDEVAYLYNLRGSDIEYNPVFFSYGVVTMTEAVVFVNNTQLTTQTNEALNEANINVKPYQDLERYITQQLDVNTGKVWISNHSSHAVTQLVPRERRLTKLSPVALMKAVKNEVEIKGMEACHIRDATALCRYFAWLEKEASKGTQTEISAAEQLHKYRQELDEFVGLSFSTISSEIYLCDSGAQYRDGTTDVTRTVHFGTPTDFERECFTRVLKGLINVATCVFPSKIKGNCLDSLARVCLWEVGLDYGHGTGHGIGMYLNVHEGPMGVSWRSYPDDPGLQLGMFLSDEPGYYEDGKFGIRIEISLGW
;
A
#
# COMPACT_ATOMS: atom_id res chain seq x y z
N MET A 1 -15.77 2.79 41.56
CA MET A 1 -14.66 2.92 40.60
C MET A 1 -15.08 3.96 39.58
N ILE A 2 -14.48 5.15 39.62
CA ILE A 2 -14.68 6.15 38.56
C ILE A 2 -13.79 5.68 37.41
N THR A 3 -14.38 5.06 36.40
CA THR A 3 -13.70 4.82 35.12
C THR A 3 -13.52 6.18 34.47
N VAL A 4 -12.36 6.81 34.70
CA VAL A 4 -11.94 7.95 33.90
C VAL A 4 -11.60 7.37 32.52
N SER A 5 -12.44 7.65 31.54
CA SER A 5 -12.11 7.38 30.14
C SER A 5 -11.11 8.44 29.69
N TYR A 6 -9.85 8.06 29.50
CA TYR A 6 -8.81 8.95 28.95
C TYR A 6 -8.93 9.13 27.43
N PHE A 7 -9.78 8.33 26.79
CA PHE A 7 -9.99 8.33 25.35
C PHE A 7 -11.46 8.59 25.03
N ASN A 8 -11.69 9.44 24.03
CA ASN A 8 -12.98 9.54 23.36
C ASN A 8 -12.83 8.88 22.00
N LEU A 9 -13.57 7.79 21.77
CA LEU A 9 -13.61 7.15 20.46
C LEU A 9 -14.47 8.03 19.54
N TYR A 10 -13.83 8.68 18.58
CA TYR A 10 -14.52 9.31 17.47
C TYR A 10 -14.52 8.34 16.31
N GLN A 11 -15.69 7.77 16.00
CA GLN A 11 -15.88 6.97 14.80
C GLN A 11 -15.91 7.93 13.60
N ALA A 12 -14.73 8.36 13.17
CA ALA A 12 -14.58 9.11 11.94
C ALA A 12 -14.64 8.11 10.79
N VAL A 13 -15.84 7.81 10.29
CA VAL A 13 -15.96 7.15 9.00
C VAL A 13 -15.56 8.19 7.96
N LYS A 14 -14.27 8.19 7.59
CA LYS A 14 -13.74 9.07 6.54
C LYS A 14 -14.58 8.87 5.28
N GLY A 15 -15.18 9.96 4.79
CA GLY A 15 -16.02 9.96 3.59
C GLY A 15 -17.53 10.05 3.84
N LEU A 16 -18.02 9.96 5.08
CA LEU A 16 -19.41 10.31 5.38
C LEU A 16 -19.58 11.83 5.53
N PRO A 17 -20.68 12.43 5.02
CA PRO A 17 -20.91 13.89 5.07
C PRO A 17 -20.88 14.50 6.48
N GLU A 18 -21.29 13.73 7.48
CA GLU A 18 -21.41 14.14 8.88
C GLU A 18 -20.09 14.04 9.67
N THR A 19 -19.08 13.33 9.16
CA THR A 19 -17.79 13.19 9.83
C THR A 19 -16.95 14.45 9.61
N PRO A 20 -16.63 15.25 10.66
CA PRO A 20 -15.75 16.39 10.49
C PRO A 20 -14.32 15.95 10.14
N SER A 21 -13.62 16.75 9.34
CA SER A 21 -12.17 16.63 9.20
C SER A 21 -11.47 16.90 10.53
N GLU A 22 -10.23 16.43 10.68
CA GLU A 22 -9.43 16.62 11.89
C GLU A 22 -9.29 18.11 12.26
N GLY A 23 -9.03 18.99 11.28
CA GLY A 23 -8.92 20.42 11.53
C GLY A 23 -10.25 21.04 11.96
N LYS A 24 -11.37 20.67 11.33
CA LYS A 24 -12.72 21.12 11.79
C LYS A 24 -13.02 20.67 13.21
N TRP A 25 -12.63 19.44 13.58
CA TRP A 25 -12.82 18.94 14.94
C TRP A 25 -11.95 19.71 15.94
N LEU A 26 -10.68 19.97 15.60
CA LEU A 26 -9.77 20.77 16.44
C LEU A 26 -10.30 22.19 16.65
N ASN A 27 -10.73 22.86 15.59
CA ASN A 27 -11.33 24.21 15.67
C ASN A 27 -12.53 24.28 16.60
N LYS A 28 -13.36 23.24 16.62
CA LYS A 28 -14.54 23.17 17.50
C LYS A 28 -14.16 22.90 18.97
N THR A 29 -13.00 22.29 19.21
CA THR A 29 -12.63 21.72 20.51
C THR A 29 -11.61 22.56 21.27
N LEU A 30 -10.70 23.22 20.57
CA LEU A 30 -9.60 23.99 21.16
C LEU A 30 -10.03 25.41 21.53
N GLU A 31 -9.32 25.99 22.49
CA GLU A 31 -9.45 27.43 22.79
C GLU A 31 -8.89 28.26 21.61
N ILE A 32 -9.55 29.38 21.32
CA ILE A 32 -9.19 30.29 20.21
C ILE A 32 -7.68 30.60 20.24
N SER A 33 -7.05 30.58 19.06
CA SER A 33 -5.62 30.84 18.90
C SER A 33 -4.66 29.86 19.59
N SER A 34 -5.13 28.64 19.90
CA SER A 34 -4.26 27.53 20.31
C SER A 34 -3.15 27.18 19.29
N ILE A 35 -2.07 26.58 19.81
CA ILE A 35 -0.97 26.01 19.02
C ILE A 35 -1.14 24.50 18.94
N VAL A 36 -1.16 23.96 17.72
CA VAL A 36 -1.19 22.52 17.45
C VAL A 36 0.20 22.08 17.02
N GLY A 37 0.82 21.18 17.77
CA GLY A 37 2.12 20.60 17.45
C GLY A 37 1.97 19.27 16.72
N ALA A 38 2.76 19.04 15.67
CA ALA A 38 2.77 17.76 14.96
C ALA A 38 4.17 17.38 14.47
N ASP A 39 4.47 16.08 14.43
CA ASP A 39 5.72 15.57 13.86
C ASP A 39 5.67 15.64 12.32
N PRO A 40 6.50 16.49 11.69
CA PRO A 40 6.44 16.71 10.25
C PRO A 40 6.92 15.50 9.44
N HIS A 41 7.58 14.51 10.05
CA HIS A 41 7.98 13.28 9.36
C HIS A 41 6.82 12.29 9.17
N LEU A 42 5.75 12.43 9.95
CA LEU A 42 4.63 11.49 10.01
C LEU A 42 3.37 11.99 9.28
N ILE A 43 3.37 13.23 8.80
CA ILE A 43 2.24 13.84 8.12
C ILE A 43 2.65 14.18 6.69
N GLU A 44 1.86 13.73 5.73
CA GLU A 44 2.01 14.07 4.31
C GLU A 44 1.83 15.57 4.07
N GLU A 45 2.55 16.14 3.10
CA GLU A 45 2.49 17.59 2.82
C GLU A 45 1.06 18.08 2.52
N GLU A 46 0.26 17.32 1.76
CA GLU A 46 -1.11 17.73 1.42
C GLU A 46 -2.02 17.74 2.66
N VAL A 47 -1.89 16.74 3.54
CA VAL A 47 -2.61 16.70 4.83
C VAL A 47 -2.17 17.87 5.71
N TRP A 48 -0.87 18.17 5.77
CA TRP A 48 -0.34 19.31 6.53
C TRP A 48 -0.91 20.65 6.03
N LYS A 49 -0.95 20.86 4.70
CA LYS A 49 -1.52 22.07 4.08
C LYS A 49 -3.00 22.21 4.39
N GLU A 50 -3.77 21.12 4.25
CA GLU A 50 -5.20 21.13 4.54
C GLU A 50 -5.45 21.44 6.02
N LEU A 51 -4.76 20.74 6.93
CA LEU A 51 -4.87 20.97 8.36
C LEU A 51 -4.48 22.40 8.75
N THR A 52 -3.41 22.94 8.17
CA THR A 52 -3.00 24.35 8.38
C THR A 52 -4.09 25.31 7.94
N ARG A 53 -4.67 25.11 6.74
CA ARG A 53 -5.74 25.96 6.20
C ARG A 53 -6.97 25.93 7.10
N GLU A 54 -7.36 24.76 7.58
CA GLU A 54 -8.50 24.61 8.48
C GLU A 54 -8.25 25.29 9.83
N LEU A 55 -7.11 25.01 10.48
CA LEU A 55 -6.75 25.57 11.78
C LEU A 55 -6.69 27.11 11.78
N GLN A 56 -6.22 27.71 10.67
CA GLN A 56 -6.15 29.16 10.53
C GLN A 56 -7.51 29.86 10.52
N THR A 57 -8.62 29.16 10.22
CA THR A 57 -9.95 29.77 10.18
C THR A 57 -10.43 30.28 11.55
N GLU A 58 -9.95 29.66 12.63
CA GLU A 58 -10.20 30.09 14.03
C GLU A 58 -8.93 30.68 14.69
N GLY A 59 -7.93 31.05 13.87
CA GLY A 59 -6.70 31.69 14.32
C GLY A 59 -5.69 30.77 15.01
N HIS A 60 -5.86 29.45 14.94
CA HIS A 60 -4.87 28.49 15.45
C HIS A 60 -3.65 28.39 14.52
N SER A 61 -2.54 27.88 15.06
CA SER A 61 -1.30 27.64 14.30
C SER A 61 -0.84 26.19 14.39
N LEU A 62 -0.50 25.59 13.24
CA LEU A 62 0.18 24.29 13.18
C LEU A 62 1.70 24.50 13.20
N VAL A 63 2.40 23.84 14.13
CA VAL A 63 3.84 24.00 14.34
C VAL A 63 4.54 22.64 14.22
N PRO A 64 5.63 22.52 13.42
CA PRO A 64 6.42 21.32 13.34
C PRO A 64 7.20 21.06 14.63
N ILE A 65 7.06 19.87 15.18
CA ILE A 65 7.81 19.37 16.32
C ILE A 65 8.72 18.24 15.84
N THR A 66 9.99 18.56 15.59
CA THR A 66 10.97 17.64 14.98
C THR A 66 11.47 16.54 15.92
N HIS A 67 11.28 16.72 17.23
CA HIS A 67 11.56 15.69 18.23
C HIS A 67 10.24 15.04 18.63
N ASN A 68 10.03 13.80 18.19
CA ASN A 68 8.79 13.08 18.46
C ASN A 68 8.54 12.96 19.98
N LEU A 69 7.44 13.55 20.46
CA LEU A 69 7.15 13.63 21.90
C LEU A 69 6.82 12.26 22.50
N ILE A 70 6.32 11.31 21.70
CA ILE A 70 6.11 9.93 22.13
C ILE A 70 7.45 9.25 22.36
N ASP A 71 8.43 9.46 21.48
CA ASP A 71 9.77 8.88 21.64
C ASP A 71 10.46 9.34 22.92
N VAL A 72 10.23 10.59 23.35
CA VAL A 72 10.73 11.11 24.64
C VAL A 72 10.12 10.35 25.83
N LEU A 73 8.83 10.03 25.77
CA LEU A 73 8.13 9.28 26.81
C LEU A 73 8.43 7.77 26.75
N TRP A 74 8.78 7.26 25.58
CA TRP A 74 9.07 5.84 25.31
C TRP A 74 10.54 5.46 25.54
N ALA A 75 11.27 6.24 26.33
CA ALA A 75 12.73 6.16 26.49
C ALA A 75 13.29 4.85 27.10
N GLY A 76 12.45 3.86 27.47
CA GLY A 76 12.88 2.61 28.11
C GLY A 76 12.39 1.31 27.48
N GLY A 77 11.56 1.36 26.43
CA GLY A 77 10.92 0.15 25.88
C GLY A 77 10.59 0.20 24.38
N ARG A 78 11.08 1.22 23.66
CA ARG A 78 10.86 1.32 22.23
C ARG A 78 11.68 0.24 21.50
N PRO A 79 11.06 -0.61 20.67
CA PRO A 79 11.80 -1.54 19.82
C PRO A 79 12.76 -0.77 18.92
N GLN A 80 13.94 -1.36 18.66
CA GLN A 80 14.83 -0.83 17.63
C GLN A 80 14.15 -0.89 16.27
N ARG A 81 14.42 0.10 15.42
CA ARG A 81 13.97 0.06 14.04
C ARG A 81 14.54 -1.21 13.37
N PRO A 82 13.72 -2.03 12.70
CA PRO A 82 14.20 -3.15 11.92
C PRO A 82 15.30 -2.70 10.93
N ALA A 83 16.33 -3.53 10.81
CA ALA A 83 17.44 -3.34 9.90
C ALA A 83 17.79 -4.70 9.29
N ASN A 84 16.80 -5.34 8.69
CA ASN A 84 16.93 -6.65 8.07
C ASN A 84 17.74 -6.56 6.77
N LEU A 85 18.28 -7.68 6.32
CA LEU A 85 19.09 -7.72 5.10
C LEU A 85 18.29 -7.28 3.87
N VAL A 86 18.89 -6.43 3.06
CA VAL A 86 18.42 -6.08 1.73
C VAL A 86 19.07 -7.01 0.73
N LEU A 87 18.29 -7.51 -0.22
CA LEU A 87 18.74 -8.46 -1.23
C LEU A 87 18.37 -7.97 -2.63
N PRO A 88 19.24 -8.18 -3.65
CA PRO A 88 18.90 -7.88 -5.03
C PRO A 88 17.86 -8.87 -5.57
N LEU A 89 16.99 -8.37 -6.43
CA LEU A 89 16.03 -9.17 -7.19
C LEU A 89 16.52 -9.33 -8.62
N GLU A 90 16.73 -10.58 -9.05
CA GLU A 90 17.28 -10.90 -10.36
C GLU A 90 16.38 -10.46 -11.52
N ILE A 91 16.98 -10.13 -12.67
CA ILE A 91 16.28 -9.73 -13.89
C ILE A 91 15.28 -10.79 -14.38
N LYS A 92 15.51 -12.07 -14.08
CA LYS A 92 14.57 -13.15 -14.42
C LYS A 92 13.18 -12.97 -13.77
N TYR A 93 13.10 -12.22 -12.67
CA TYR A 93 11.84 -11.85 -12.02
C TYR A 93 11.36 -10.46 -12.49
N THR A 94 12.26 -9.48 -12.57
CA THR A 94 11.85 -8.08 -12.82
C THR A 94 11.65 -7.74 -14.29
N GLY A 95 12.25 -8.49 -15.23
CA GLY A 95 12.24 -8.23 -16.67
C GLY A 95 12.94 -6.95 -17.11
N CYS A 96 13.46 -6.14 -16.18
CA CYS A 96 14.05 -4.85 -16.46
C CYS A 96 15.12 -4.51 -15.41
N SER A 97 16.29 -4.09 -15.91
CA SER A 97 17.43 -3.68 -15.09
C SER A 97 17.20 -2.32 -14.41
N THR A 98 17.94 -2.07 -13.34
CA THR A 98 17.95 -0.78 -12.65
C THR A 98 18.34 0.36 -13.61
N GLN A 99 19.31 0.11 -14.51
CA GLN A 99 19.78 1.10 -15.49
C GLN A 99 18.68 1.49 -16.48
N GLU A 100 17.92 0.52 -17.00
CA GLU A 100 16.78 0.81 -17.90
C GLU A 100 15.68 1.59 -17.20
N LYS A 101 15.37 1.26 -15.95
CA LYS A 101 14.41 2.03 -15.14
C LYS A 101 14.89 3.47 -14.91
N LEU A 102 16.18 3.67 -14.62
CA LEU A 102 16.77 5.00 -14.47
C LEU A 102 16.75 5.82 -15.76
N ILE A 103 16.91 5.19 -16.94
CA ILE A 103 16.77 5.88 -18.23
C ILE A 103 15.35 6.43 -18.37
N ARG A 104 14.33 5.60 -18.18
CA ARG A 104 12.92 6.02 -18.24
C ARG A 104 12.59 7.10 -17.21
N LEU A 105 13.12 6.97 -15.99
CA LEU A 105 12.94 7.99 -14.95
C LEU A 105 13.55 9.33 -15.37
N ARG A 106 14.74 9.33 -15.97
CA ARG A 106 15.40 10.57 -16.44
C ARG A 106 14.69 11.21 -17.63
N GLU A 107 14.05 10.43 -18.50
CA GLU A 107 13.15 10.96 -19.54
C GLU A 107 12.01 11.75 -18.90
N ASN A 108 11.37 11.21 -17.85
CA ASN A 108 10.34 11.93 -17.08
C ASN A 108 10.89 13.21 -16.43
N LEU A 109 12.13 13.18 -15.89
CA LEU A 109 12.75 14.38 -15.32
C LEU A 109 12.96 15.48 -16.38
N GLN A 110 13.39 15.08 -17.57
CA GLN A 110 13.59 15.98 -18.70
C GLN A 110 12.28 16.58 -19.20
N GLU A 111 11.23 15.77 -19.37
CA GLU A 111 9.90 16.22 -19.79
C GLU A 111 9.31 17.27 -18.83
N GLU A 112 9.52 17.08 -17.52
CA GLU A 112 9.05 17.99 -16.48
C GLU A 112 9.99 19.14 -16.16
N ASN A 113 11.13 19.20 -16.85
CA ASN A 113 12.17 20.20 -16.63
C ASN A 113 12.59 20.31 -15.15
N VAL A 114 12.79 19.15 -14.52
CA VAL A 114 13.34 19.01 -13.16
C VAL A 114 14.73 18.40 -13.24
N PHE A 115 15.63 18.78 -12.31
CA PHE A 115 17.00 18.24 -12.33
C PHE A 115 17.18 17.05 -11.37
N MET A 116 16.25 16.87 -10.43
CA MET A 116 16.31 15.89 -9.36
C MET A 116 14.91 15.43 -8.96
N ILE A 117 14.78 14.16 -8.57
CA ILE A 117 13.61 13.61 -7.88
C ILE A 117 14.02 12.98 -6.56
N VAL A 118 13.17 13.14 -5.54
CA VAL A 118 13.32 12.51 -4.22
C VAL A 118 12.20 11.48 -4.03
N LEU A 119 12.58 10.23 -3.82
CA LEU A 119 11.68 9.09 -3.58
C LEU A 119 11.61 8.79 -2.09
N THR A 120 10.40 8.86 -1.53
CA THR A 120 10.14 8.61 -0.11
C THR A 120 9.33 7.33 0.13
N ALA A 121 8.65 6.82 -0.90
CA ALA A 121 7.89 5.58 -0.83
C ALA A 121 8.83 4.37 -0.96
N LEU A 122 8.78 3.44 0.01
CA LEU A 122 9.76 2.35 0.11
C LEU A 122 9.62 1.34 -1.04
N ASP A 123 8.41 1.12 -1.51
CA ASP A 123 8.09 0.27 -2.67
C ASP A 123 8.62 0.86 -3.98
N GLU A 124 8.60 2.19 -4.14
CA GLU A 124 9.24 2.86 -5.27
C GLU A 124 10.76 2.70 -5.26
N VAL A 125 11.40 2.83 -4.08
CA VAL A 125 12.84 2.62 -3.92
C VAL A 125 13.21 1.16 -4.21
N ALA A 126 12.46 0.20 -3.65
CA ALA A 126 12.63 -1.23 -3.89
C ALA A 126 12.45 -1.60 -5.37
N TYR A 127 11.43 -1.05 -6.04
CA TYR A 127 11.19 -1.26 -7.46
C TYR A 127 12.30 -0.67 -8.34
N LEU A 128 12.67 0.59 -8.11
CA LEU A 128 13.60 1.31 -8.99
C LEU A 128 14.98 0.65 -9.00
N TYR A 129 15.48 0.24 -7.82
CA TYR A 129 16.81 -0.33 -7.66
C TYR A 129 16.86 -1.87 -7.75
N ASN A 130 15.73 -2.53 -8.04
CA ASN A 130 15.60 -4.00 -8.02
C ASN A 130 16.10 -4.61 -6.70
N LEU A 131 15.68 -4.03 -5.58
CA LEU A 131 16.02 -4.50 -4.24
C LEU A 131 14.76 -4.91 -3.50
N ARG A 132 14.90 -5.82 -2.53
CA ARG A 132 13.84 -6.22 -1.60
C ARG A 132 14.40 -6.31 -0.18
N GLY A 133 13.54 -6.06 0.79
CA GLY A 133 13.86 -6.14 2.21
C GLY A 133 12.74 -6.78 3.00
N SER A 134 12.81 -6.65 4.32
CA SER A 134 11.77 -7.17 5.22
C SER A 134 11.66 -6.34 6.50
N ASP A 135 11.89 -5.03 6.40
CA ASP A 135 11.80 -4.14 7.58
C ASP A 135 10.35 -3.86 7.98
N ILE A 136 9.42 -4.00 7.02
CA ILE A 136 7.98 -3.83 7.23
C ILE A 136 7.33 -5.20 7.12
N GLU A 137 6.52 -5.55 8.11
CA GLU A 137 5.79 -6.83 8.08
C GLU A 137 4.93 -6.92 6.81
N TYR A 138 4.96 -8.08 6.18
CA TYR A 138 4.23 -8.43 4.96
C TYR A 138 4.60 -7.68 3.67
N ASN A 139 5.31 -6.56 3.77
CA ASN A 139 5.71 -5.73 2.64
C ASN A 139 7.22 -5.89 2.44
N PRO A 140 7.70 -6.44 1.30
CA PRO A 140 9.11 -6.79 1.09
C PRO A 140 9.99 -5.57 0.76
N VAL A 141 9.93 -4.55 1.62
CA VAL A 141 10.58 -3.25 1.52
C VAL A 141 11.52 -3.01 2.70
N PHE A 142 12.34 -1.96 2.60
CA PHE A 142 13.35 -1.61 3.60
C PHE A 142 13.42 -0.10 3.80
N PHE A 143 13.72 0.35 5.01
CA PHE A 143 13.79 1.78 5.33
C PHE A 143 14.85 2.47 4.50
N SER A 144 14.42 3.31 3.56
CA SER A 144 15.30 3.94 2.60
C SER A 144 14.71 5.20 1.98
N TYR A 145 15.57 5.98 1.34
CA TYR A 145 15.19 7.01 0.38
C TYR A 145 15.95 6.79 -0.93
N GLY A 146 15.37 7.27 -2.04
CA GLY A 146 16.05 7.34 -3.33
C GLY A 146 16.20 8.79 -3.78
N VAL A 147 17.34 9.15 -4.35
CA VAL A 147 17.50 10.43 -5.04
C VAL A 147 18.13 10.19 -6.41
N VAL A 148 17.50 10.71 -7.46
CA VAL A 148 17.98 10.57 -8.83
C VAL A 148 18.10 11.94 -9.47
N THR A 149 19.26 12.21 -10.05
CA THR A 149 19.52 13.37 -10.91
C THR A 149 19.69 12.90 -12.36
N MET A 150 19.95 13.84 -13.27
CA MET A 150 20.26 13.51 -14.67
C MET A 150 21.50 12.63 -14.83
N THR A 151 22.42 12.62 -13.86
CA THR A 151 23.72 11.92 -13.97
C THR A 151 23.97 10.92 -12.83
N GLU A 152 23.33 11.09 -11.68
CA GLU A 152 23.58 10.27 -10.50
C GLU A 152 22.29 9.60 -10.01
N ALA A 153 22.45 8.47 -9.33
CA ALA A 153 21.39 7.81 -8.59
C ALA A 153 21.95 7.37 -7.24
N VAL A 154 21.22 7.66 -6.16
CA VAL A 154 21.67 7.46 -4.79
C VAL A 154 20.58 6.76 -3.98
N VAL A 155 20.94 5.69 -3.28
CA VAL A 155 20.10 5.05 -2.28
C VAL A 155 20.61 5.40 -0.88
N PHE A 156 19.71 5.87 -0.02
CA PHE A 156 19.97 6.18 1.38
C PHE A 156 19.42 5.05 2.23
N VAL A 157 20.29 4.29 2.90
CA VAL A 157 19.92 3.06 3.62
C VAL A 157 20.88 2.83 4.78
N ASN A 158 20.51 2.02 5.76
CA ASN A 158 21.47 1.60 6.77
C ASN A 158 22.44 0.58 6.16
N ASN A 159 23.74 0.94 6.11
CA ASN A 159 24.78 0.11 5.51
C ASN A 159 24.89 -1.30 6.13
N THR A 160 24.45 -1.50 7.37
CA THR A 160 24.46 -2.83 8.00
C THR A 160 23.47 -3.80 7.35
N GLN A 161 22.51 -3.28 6.57
CA GLN A 161 21.54 -4.09 5.83
C GLN A 161 22.09 -4.63 4.51
N LEU A 162 23.22 -4.09 4.02
CA LEU A 162 23.74 -4.41 2.70
C LEU A 162 24.73 -5.58 2.75
N THR A 163 24.38 -6.65 2.04
CA THR A 163 25.27 -7.81 1.84
C THR A 163 26.34 -7.52 0.78
N THR A 164 27.36 -8.37 0.67
CA THR A 164 28.34 -8.30 -0.43
C THR A 164 27.65 -8.32 -1.78
N GLN A 165 26.73 -9.26 -1.99
CA GLN A 165 25.94 -9.39 -3.22
C GLN A 165 25.15 -8.12 -3.55
N THR A 166 24.58 -7.45 -2.54
CA THR A 166 23.81 -6.21 -2.74
C THR A 166 24.70 -5.06 -3.14
N ASN A 167 25.87 -4.93 -2.51
CA ASN A 167 26.86 -3.92 -2.88
C ASN A 167 27.40 -4.15 -4.30
N GLU A 168 27.65 -5.39 -4.69
CA GLU A 168 28.06 -5.74 -6.06
C GLU A 168 26.99 -5.33 -7.07
N ALA A 169 25.72 -5.70 -6.85
CA ALA A 169 24.62 -5.32 -7.74
C ALA A 169 24.42 -3.80 -7.85
N LEU A 170 24.56 -3.06 -6.74
CA LEU A 170 24.48 -1.60 -6.74
C LEU A 170 25.67 -0.96 -7.48
N ASN A 171 26.87 -1.48 -7.29
CA ASN A 171 28.08 -1.01 -7.98
C ASN A 171 27.98 -1.27 -9.50
N GLU A 172 27.54 -2.45 -9.92
CA GLU A 172 27.29 -2.79 -11.34
C GLU A 172 26.25 -1.85 -11.97
N ALA A 173 25.26 -1.42 -11.18
CA ALA A 173 24.25 -0.45 -11.58
C ALA A 173 24.68 1.02 -11.46
N ASN A 174 25.92 1.31 -11.04
CA ASN A 174 26.44 2.65 -10.75
C ASN A 174 25.55 3.44 -9.77
N ILE A 175 25.07 2.78 -8.73
CA ILE A 175 24.24 3.40 -7.68
C ILE A 175 25.11 3.74 -6.49
N ASN A 176 25.08 5.02 -6.10
CA ASN A 176 25.77 5.48 -4.91
C ASN A 176 24.98 5.09 -3.65
N VAL A 177 25.67 4.61 -2.63
CA VAL A 177 25.08 4.29 -1.32
C VAL A 177 25.46 5.39 -0.33
N LYS A 178 24.47 5.89 0.41
CA LYS A 178 24.68 6.81 1.54
C LYS A 178 23.94 6.32 2.79
N PRO A 179 24.40 6.69 4.00
CA PRO A 179 23.66 6.43 5.23
C PRO A 179 22.25 7.04 5.19
N TYR A 180 21.26 6.34 5.75
CA TYR A 180 19.85 6.76 5.80
C TYR A 180 19.66 8.22 6.28
N GLN A 181 20.41 8.62 7.30
CA GLN A 181 20.34 9.96 7.90
C GLN A 181 20.92 11.09 7.04
N ASP A 182 21.64 10.78 5.96
CA ASP A 182 22.35 11.79 5.15
C ASP A 182 21.45 12.46 4.09
N LEU A 183 20.16 12.08 3.97
CA LEU A 183 19.24 12.60 2.97
C LEU A 183 19.17 14.14 2.98
N GLU A 184 18.92 14.74 4.15
CA GLU A 184 18.74 16.19 4.28
C GLU A 184 19.99 16.96 3.85
N ARG A 185 21.15 16.49 4.32
CA ARG A 185 22.45 17.04 3.94
C ARG A 185 22.66 16.96 2.43
N TYR A 186 22.33 15.83 1.82
CA TYR A 186 22.49 15.64 0.39
C TYR A 186 21.57 16.56 -0.42
N ILE A 187 20.28 16.66 -0.07
CA ILE A 187 19.34 17.56 -0.75
C ILE A 187 19.83 19.00 -0.67
N THR A 188 20.26 19.45 0.52
CA THR A 188 20.79 20.81 0.71
C THR A 188 21.98 21.08 -0.21
N GLN A 189 22.95 20.15 -0.25
CA GLN A 189 24.12 20.28 -1.11
C GLN A 189 23.78 20.34 -2.60
N GLN A 190 22.77 19.59 -3.06
CA GLN A 190 22.30 19.64 -4.45
C GLN A 190 21.61 20.97 -4.77
N LEU A 191 20.88 21.55 -3.81
CA LEU A 191 20.21 22.84 -3.96
C LEU A 191 21.19 24.02 -3.99
N ASP A 192 22.35 23.90 -3.35
CA ASP A 192 23.40 24.94 -3.34
C ASP A 192 24.09 25.08 -4.70
N VAL A 193 24.21 23.98 -5.47
CA VAL A 193 24.95 23.94 -6.74
C VAL A 193 24.06 23.96 -7.98
N ASN A 194 22.74 23.81 -7.81
CA ASN A 194 21.77 23.80 -8.90
C ASN A 194 20.58 24.67 -8.52
N THR A 195 20.01 25.43 -9.46
CA THR A 195 18.85 26.31 -9.23
C THR A 195 17.53 25.75 -9.78
N GLY A 196 17.56 24.59 -10.44
CA GLY A 196 16.42 23.94 -11.07
C GLY A 196 15.39 23.44 -10.05
N LYS A 197 14.30 22.89 -10.59
CA LYS A 197 13.21 22.31 -9.80
C LYS A 197 13.52 20.88 -9.36
N VAL A 198 13.01 20.51 -8.18
CA VAL A 198 13.07 19.18 -7.60
C VAL A 198 11.66 18.59 -7.56
N TRP A 199 11.51 17.37 -8.08
CA TRP A 199 10.27 16.62 -8.00
C TRP A 199 10.22 15.88 -6.66
N ILE A 200 9.14 16.11 -5.92
CA ILE A 200 8.81 15.42 -4.67
C ILE A 200 7.36 14.93 -4.79
N SER A 201 7.07 13.71 -4.35
CA SER A 201 5.70 13.19 -4.38
C SER A 201 4.76 14.07 -3.54
N ASN A 202 3.50 14.21 -3.96
CA ASN A 202 2.44 14.82 -3.14
C ASN A 202 2.13 14.03 -1.86
N HIS A 203 2.56 12.76 -1.81
CA HIS A 203 2.43 11.87 -0.65
C HIS A 203 3.70 11.86 0.24
N SER A 204 4.70 12.68 -0.07
CA SER A 204 5.90 12.80 0.78
C SER A 204 5.60 13.53 2.08
N SER A 205 6.33 13.20 3.14
CA SER A 205 6.17 13.87 4.44
C SER A 205 6.45 15.37 4.35
N HIS A 206 5.81 16.14 5.22
CA HIS A 206 6.03 17.58 5.34
C HIS A 206 7.52 17.87 5.55
N ALA A 207 8.19 17.12 6.42
CA ALA A 207 9.61 17.30 6.72
C ALA A 207 10.50 17.24 5.48
N VAL A 208 10.38 16.18 4.66
CA VAL A 208 11.19 16.03 3.44
C VAL A 208 10.81 17.07 2.40
N THR A 209 9.51 17.36 2.27
CA THR A 209 9.01 18.32 1.30
C THR A 209 9.51 19.74 1.59
N GLN A 210 9.62 20.11 2.87
CA GLN A 210 10.10 21.44 3.27
C GLN A 210 11.60 21.68 3.04
N LEU A 211 12.41 20.63 2.80
CA LEU A 211 13.84 20.76 2.52
C LEU A 211 14.13 21.51 1.20
N VAL A 212 13.21 21.47 0.25
CA VAL A 212 13.32 22.21 -1.02
C VAL A 212 12.54 23.52 -0.89
N PRO A 213 12.95 24.68 -1.42
CA PRO A 213 12.11 25.88 -1.41
C PRO A 213 10.84 25.73 -2.26
N ARG A 214 9.70 26.33 -1.84
CA ARG A 214 8.38 26.14 -2.49
C ARG A 214 8.40 26.44 -4.00
N GLU A 215 9.09 27.48 -4.41
CA GLU A 215 9.26 27.92 -5.80
C GLU A 215 10.11 26.97 -6.65
N ARG A 216 10.87 26.07 -6.00
CA ARG A 216 11.70 25.05 -6.61
C ARG A 216 11.09 23.65 -6.54
N ARG A 217 9.90 23.47 -5.96
CA ARG A 217 9.23 22.16 -5.87
C ARG A 217 8.33 21.91 -7.08
N LEU A 218 8.38 20.70 -7.60
CA LEU A 218 7.31 20.09 -8.38
C LEU A 218 6.67 19.00 -7.51
N THR A 219 5.45 19.25 -7.05
CA THR A 219 4.71 18.33 -6.17
C THR A 219 3.62 17.63 -6.98
N LYS A 220 3.85 16.38 -7.34
CA LYS A 220 2.91 15.52 -8.09
C LYS A 220 3.28 14.05 -7.91
N LEU A 221 2.37 13.14 -8.27
CA LEU A 221 2.63 11.69 -8.21
C LEU A 221 4.00 11.34 -8.83
N SER A 222 4.75 10.47 -8.18
CA SER A 222 6.03 9.97 -8.70
C SER A 222 5.84 9.22 -10.02
N PRO A 223 6.75 9.40 -11.00
CA PRO A 223 6.69 8.62 -12.23
C PRO A 223 7.05 7.14 -11.96
N VAL A 224 7.77 6.84 -10.87
CA VAL A 224 8.09 5.46 -10.47
C VAL A 224 6.82 4.70 -10.06
N ALA A 225 5.87 5.38 -9.41
CA ALA A 225 4.55 4.80 -9.11
C ALA A 225 3.81 4.39 -10.39
N LEU A 226 3.89 5.20 -11.45
CA LEU A 226 3.31 4.89 -12.76
C LEU A 226 4.07 3.78 -13.51
N MET A 227 5.40 3.75 -13.39
CA MET A 227 6.24 2.73 -14.04
C MET A 227 5.99 1.33 -13.48
N LYS A 228 5.79 1.19 -12.16
CA LYS A 228 5.54 -0.11 -11.51
C LYS A 228 4.08 -0.56 -11.57
N ALA A 229 3.18 0.40 -11.73
CA ALA A 229 1.75 0.16 -11.87
C ALA A 229 1.41 -0.77 -13.06
N VAL A 230 2.11 -0.60 -14.18
CA VAL A 230 1.96 -1.41 -15.40
C VAL A 230 3.08 -2.43 -15.48
N LYS A 231 2.75 -3.70 -15.25
CA LYS A 231 3.71 -4.80 -15.21
C LYS A 231 4.18 -5.14 -16.62
N ASN A 232 5.47 -5.41 -16.77
CA ASN A 232 6.02 -5.91 -18.03
C ASN A 232 5.76 -7.42 -18.21
N GLU A 233 6.04 -7.98 -19.39
CA GLU A 233 5.73 -9.38 -19.70
C GLU A 233 6.35 -10.40 -18.73
N VAL A 234 7.53 -10.13 -18.17
CA VAL A 234 8.18 -11.02 -17.19
C VAL A 234 7.45 -10.94 -15.85
N GLU A 235 7.12 -9.73 -15.41
CA GLU A 235 6.35 -9.49 -14.18
C GLU A 235 4.95 -10.11 -14.28
N ILE A 236 4.26 -9.97 -15.42
CA ILE A 236 2.95 -10.58 -15.68
C ILE A 236 3.04 -12.12 -15.55
N LYS A 237 4.01 -12.75 -16.23
CA LYS A 237 4.19 -14.22 -16.15
C LYS A 237 4.53 -14.69 -14.74
N GLY A 238 5.32 -13.91 -14.00
CA GLY A 238 5.62 -14.18 -12.59
C GLY A 238 4.37 -14.12 -11.71
N MET A 239 3.56 -13.08 -11.88
CA MET A 239 2.27 -12.94 -11.18
C MET A 239 1.32 -14.10 -11.52
N GLU A 240 1.19 -14.47 -12.79
CA GLU A 240 0.38 -15.64 -13.19
C GLU A 240 0.88 -16.93 -12.54
N ALA A 241 2.19 -17.19 -12.60
CA ALA A 241 2.80 -18.37 -12.01
C ALA A 241 2.60 -18.43 -10.48
N CYS A 242 2.69 -17.28 -9.79
CA CYS A 242 2.49 -17.23 -8.36
C CYS A 242 1.05 -17.50 -7.95
N HIS A 243 0.08 -16.96 -8.68
CA HIS A 243 -1.33 -17.24 -8.44
C HIS A 243 -1.67 -18.71 -8.69
N ILE A 244 -1.10 -19.33 -9.74
CA ILE A 244 -1.30 -20.76 -10.02
C ILE A 244 -0.80 -21.62 -8.86
N ARG A 245 0.42 -21.35 -8.38
CA ARG A 245 0.99 -22.09 -7.24
C ARG A 245 0.19 -21.85 -5.96
N ASP A 246 -0.15 -20.60 -5.64
CA ASP A 246 -0.91 -20.27 -4.43
C ASP A 246 -2.31 -20.90 -4.43
N ALA A 247 -2.96 -20.99 -5.60
CA ALA A 247 -4.20 -21.72 -5.78
C ALA A 247 -4.07 -23.21 -5.38
N THR A 248 -2.90 -23.84 -5.56
CA THR A 248 -2.69 -25.21 -5.09
C THR A 248 -2.70 -25.32 -3.57
N ALA A 249 -2.13 -24.33 -2.85
CA ALA A 249 -2.19 -24.28 -1.39
C ALA A 249 -3.64 -24.09 -0.92
N LEU A 250 -4.41 -23.21 -1.57
CA LEU A 250 -5.83 -23.01 -1.27
C LEU A 250 -6.67 -24.25 -1.54
N CYS A 251 -6.45 -24.95 -2.65
CA CYS A 251 -7.13 -26.22 -2.93
C CYS A 251 -6.85 -27.28 -1.87
N ARG A 252 -5.57 -27.44 -1.47
CA ARG A 252 -5.17 -28.33 -0.36
C ARG A 252 -5.84 -27.92 0.95
N TYR A 253 -5.86 -26.62 1.20
CA TYR A 253 -6.42 -26.01 2.39
C TYR A 253 -7.93 -26.25 2.51
N PHE A 254 -8.72 -25.93 1.50
CA PHE A 254 -10.16 -26.13 1.55
C PHE A 254 -10.53 -27.62 1.59
N ALA A 255 -9.78 -28.49 0.89
CA ALA A 255 -9.97 -29.94 0.98
C ALA A 255 -9.63 -30.50 2.38
N TRP A 256 -8.67 -29.91 3.08
CA TRP A 256 -8.38 -30.21 4.48
C TRP A 256 -9.48 -29.68 5.40
N LEU A 257 -9.88 -28.43 5.21
CA LEU A 257 -10.84 -27.74 6.06
C LEU A 257 -12.23 -28.40 6.00
N GLU A 258 -12.69 -28.84 4.83
CA GLU A 258 -13.93 -29.62 4.69
C GLU A 258 -13.93 -30.90 5.55
N LYS A 259 -12.77 -31.54 5.71
CA LYS A 259 -12.61 -32.76 6.52
C LYS A 259 -12.52 -32.46 8.01
N GLU A 260 -11.87 -31.36 8.38
CA GLU A 260 -11.58 -31.03 9.79
C GLU A 260 -12.66 -30.18 10.45
N ALA A 261 -13.37 -29.31 9.70
CA ALA A 261 -14.36 -28.39 10.25
C ALA A 261 -15.49 -29.13 10.99
N SER A 262 -15.94 -30.27 10.45
CA SER A 262 -16.98 -31.10 11.07
C SER A 262 -16.58 -31.73 12.41
N LYS A 263 -15.28 -31.77 12.73
CA LYS A 263 -14.77 -32.35 13.98
C LYS A 263 -14.82 -31.37 15.16
N GLY A 264 -15.03 -30.07 14.90
CA GLY A 264 -15.12 -29.05 15.95
C GLY A 264 -13.82 -28.79 16.72
N THR A 265 -12.66 -29.16 16.17
CA THR A 265 -11.34 -29.01 16.83
C THR A 265 -10.52 -27.83 16.30
N GLN A 266 -10.97 -27.20 15.22
CA GLN A 266 -10.26 -26.08 14.59
C GLN A 266 -10.76 -24.74 15.13
N THR A 267 -9.85 -23.78 15.22
CA THR A 267 -10.12 -22.37 15.53
C THR A 267 -9.75 -21.52 14.33
N GLU A 268 -10.15 -20.24 14.32
CA GLU A 268 -9.73 -19.26 13.30
C GLU A 268 -8.19 -19.21 13.18
N ILE A 269 -7.49 -19.24 14.31
CA ILE A 269 -6.02 -19.25 14.36
C ILE A 269 -5.46 -20.55 13.76
N SER A 270 -5.95 -21.72 14.18
CA SER A 270 -5.40 -22.99 13.66
C SER A 270 -5.67 -23.16 12.17
N ALA A 271 -6.80 -22.65 11.69
CA ALA A 271 -7.15 -22.62 10.27
C ALA A 271 -6.21 -21.70 9.48
N ALA A 272 -5.92 -20.50 9.98
CA ALA A 272 -4.96 -19.58 9.35
C ALA A 272 -3.52 -20.15 9.33
N GLU A 273 -3.07 -20.73 10.44
CA GLU A 273 -1.75 -21.38 10.54
C GLU A 273 -1.63 -22.55 9.58
N GLN A 274 -2.70 -23.32 9.36
CA GLN A 274 -2.67 -24.45 8.45
C GLN A 274 -2.52 -24.01 6.99
N LEU A 275 -3.21 -22.94 6.58
CA LEU A 275 -3.01 -22.36 5.24
C LEU A 275 -1.59 -21.82 5.07
N HIS A 276 -1.06 -21.14 6.09
CA HIS A 276 0.33 -20.66 6.07
C HIS A 276 1.33 -21.81 5.86
N LYS A 277 1.16 -22.94 6.55
CA LYS A 277 2.00 -24.15 6.36
C LYS A 277 1.96 -24.64 4.91
N TYR A 278 0.79 -24.72 4.29
CA TYR A 278 0.70 -25.14 2.90
C TYR A 278 1.38 -24.18 1.93
N ARG A 279 1.36 -22.87 2.22
CA ARG A 279 2.10 -21.86 1.44
C ARG A 279 3.62 -21.96 1.62
N GLN A 280 4.09 -22.25 2.85
CA GLN A 280 5.51 -22.44 3.15
C GLN A 280 6.16 -23.59 2.38
N GLU A 281 5.36 -24.56 1.92
CA GLU A 281 5.83 -25.68 1.10
C GLU A 281 5.95 -25.35 -0.40
N LEU A 282 5.45 -24.18 -0.84
CA LEU A 282 5.48 -23.78 -2.24
C LEU A 282 6.82 -23.16 -2.62
N ASP A 283 7.26 -23.43 -3.85
CA ASP A 283 8.42 -22.78 -4.44
C ASP A 283 8.26 -21.25 -4.46
N GLU A 284 9.38 -20.56 -4.31
CA GLU A 284 9.49 -19.10 -4.29
C GLU A 284 8.81 -18.38 -3.12
N PHE A 285 8.19 -19.10 -2.17
CA PHE A 285 7.53 -18.50 -1.00
C PHE A 285 8.51 -17.68 -0.15
N VAL A 286 8.10 -16.46 0.21
CA VAL A 286 8.88 -15.53 1.04
C VAL A 286 8.18 -15.28 2.38
N GLY A 287 6.88 -15.05 2.36
CA GLY A 287 6.10 -14.69 3.55
C GLY A 287 4.64 -14.46 3.20
N LEU A 288 3.81 -14.11 4.18
CA LEU A 288 2.45 -13.65 3.92
C LEU A 288 2.47 -12.21 3.36
N SER A 289 1.49 -11.84 2.54
CA SER A 289 1.35 -10.48 2.00
C SER A 289 0.50 -9.56 2.89
N PHE A 290 -0.19 -10.14 3.87
CA PHE A 290 -0.86 -9.49 5.01
C PHE A 290 -1.22 -10.54 6.08
N SER A 291 -1.71 -10.09 7.23
CA SER A 291 -2.19 -11.01 8.27
C SER A 291 -3.49 -11.67 7.82
N THR A 292 -3.53 -13.01 7.77
CA THR A 292 -4.71 -13.78 7.37
C THR A 292 -5.93 -13.43 8.22
N ILE A 293 -7.05 -13.10 7.57
CA ILE A 293 -8.35 -12.93 8.23
C ILE A 293 -9.11 -14.25 8.13
N SER A 294 -9.60 -14.75 9.26
CA SER A 294 -10.36 -16.00 9.39
C SER A 294 -11.53 -15.77 10.36
N SER A 295 -12.79 -15.98 9.94
CA SER A 295 -14.01 -15.57 10.68
C SER A 295 -15.24 -16.49 10.46
N GLU A 296 -16.26 -16.43 11.33
CA GLU A 296 -17.55 -17.17 11.26
C GLU A 296 -18.51 -16.73 10.12
N ILE A 297 -19.35 -17.69 9.63
CA ILE A 297 -19.46 -18.03 8.19
C ILE A 297 -18.07 -17.98 7.59
N TYR A 298 -17.50 -19.15 7.29
CA TYR A 298 -16.06 -19.26 7.12
C TYR A 298 -15.53 -18.38 5.98
N LEU A 299 -15.05 -17.20 6.35
CA LEU A 299 -14.41 -16.22 5.48
C LEU A 299 -12.92 -16.33 5.73
N CYS A 300 -12.18 -16.66 4.68
CA CYS A 300 -10.73 -16.70 4.69
C CYS A 300 -10.21 -15.74 3.64
N ASP A 301 -9.61 -14.66 4.11
CA ASP A 301 -8.89 -13.69 3.29
C ASP A 301 -7.41 -13.76 3.62
N SER A 302 -6.61 -14.02 2.60
CA SER A 302 -5.22 -14.36 2.80
C SER A 302 -4.40 -14.25 1.52
N GLY A 303 -3.15 -13.82 1.65
CA GLY A 303 -2.23 -13.74 0.52
C GLY A 303 -0.79 -14.05 0.90
N ALA A 304 0.07 -14.17 -0.11
CA ALA A 304 1.48 -14.45 0.07
C ALA A 304 2.38 -13.63 -0.85
N GLN A 305 3.61 -13.42 -0.38
CA GLN A 305 4.73 -12.92 -1.15
C GLN A 305 5.53 -14.10 -1.71
N TYR A 306 5.76 -14.06 -3.01
CA TYR A 306 6.67 -14.94 -3.73
C TYR A 306 7.71 -14.09 -4.45
N ARG A 307 8.91 -14.63 -4.76
CA ARG A 307 9.94 -13.85 -5.47
C ARG A 307 9.50 -13.31 -6.83
N ASP A 308 8.51 -13.95 -7.44
CA ASP A 308 7.94 -13.66 -8.75
C ASP A 308 6.57 -12.98 -8.70
N GLY A 309 5.99 -12.72 -7.51
CA GLY A 309 4.72 -12.01 -7.42
C GLY A 309 4.08 -11.96 -6.03
N THR A 310 2.94 -11.29 -5.95
CA THR A 310 2.16 -11.12 -4.70
C THR A 310 0.74 -11.59 -4.95
N THR A 311 0.16 -12.34 -4.02
CA THR A 311 -1.23 -12.81 -4.11
C THR A 311 -2.13 -12.14 -3.07
N ASP A 312 -3.40 -12.01 -3.44
CA ASP A 312 -4.51 -11.61 -2.58
C ASP A 312 -5.79 -12.33 -2.98
N VAL A 313 -6.49 -12.92 -2.01
CA VAL A 313 -7.66 -13.77 -2.28
C VAL A 313 -8.48 -14.05 -1.02
N THR A 314 -9.76 -13.70 -1.13
CA THR A 314 -10.81 -14.06 -0.20
C THR A 314 -11.77 -15.12 -0.74
N ARG A 315 -12.10 -16.11 0.08
CA ARG A 315 -13.23 -17.03 -0.13
C ARG A 315 -14.11 -17.08 1.10
N THR A 316 -15.42 -17.14 0.87
CA THR A 316 -16.43 -17.38 1.91
C THR A 316 -17.10 -18.72 1.64
N VAL A 317 -17.13 -19.62 2.63
CA VAL A 317 -17.76 -20.94 2.56
C VAL A 317 -18.60 -21.22 3.81
N HIS A 318 -19.48 -22.20 3.72
CA HIS A 318 -20.37 -22.59 4.80
C HIS A 318 -20.27 -24.10 5.05
N PHE A 319 -20.07 -24.52 6.31
CA PHE A 319 -19.89 -25.94 6.68
C PHE A 319 -21.17 -26.61 7.23
N GLY A 320 -22.25 -25.86 7.38
CA GLY A 320 -23.59 -26.37 7.70
C GLY A 320 -24.61 -26.06 6.59
N THR A 321 -25.86 -25.82 6.97
CA THR A 321 -26.89 -25.32 6.05
C THR A 321 -27.03 -23.80 6.16
N PRO A 322 -26.70 -23.03 5.11
CA PRO A 322 -26.82 -21.58 5.16
C PRO A 322 -28.29 -21.14 5.15
N THR A 323 -28.58 -20.01 5.78
CA THR A 323 -29.91 -19.38 5.77
C THR A 323 -30.23 -18.80 4.39
N ASP A 324 -31.52 -18.53 4.11
CA ASP A 324 -31.91 -17.89 2.85
C ASP A 324 -31.30 -16.50 2.68
N PHE A 325 -31.16 -15.75 3.79
CA PHE A 325 -30.56 -14.42 3.76
C PHE A 325 -29.04 -14.47 3.48
N GLU A 326 -28.32 -15.43 4.07
CA GLU A 326 -26.90 -15.65 3.76
C GLU A 326 -26.70 -16.01 2.29
N ARG A 327 -27.55 -16.89 1.75
CA ARG A 327 -27.51 -17.27 0.33
C ARG A 327 -27.82 -16.10 -0.58
N GLU A 328 -28.79 -15.27 -0.22
CA GLU A 328 -29.13 -14.05 -0.98
C GLU A 328 -27.94 -13.08 -1.02
N CYS A 329 -27.37 -12.76 0.15
CA CYS A 329 -26.23 -11.86 0.26
C CYS A 329 -25.01 -12.40 -0.52
N PHE A 330 -24.69 -13.69 -0.34
CA PHE A 330 -23.60 -14.34 -1.09
C PHE A 330 -23.80 -14.23 -2.60
N THR A 331 -25.02 -14.51 -3.07
CA THR A 331 -25.33 -14.46 -4.49
C THR A 331 -25.23 -13.04 -5.04
N ARG A 332 -25.63 -12.01 -4.28
CA ARG A 332 -25.51 -10.61 -4.70
C ARG A 332 -24.06 -10.16 -4.78
N VAL A 333 -23.25 -10.53 -3.78
CA VAL A 333 -21.79 -10.29 -3.81
C VAL A 333 -21.16 -10.97 -5.03
N LEU A 334 -21.49 -12.24 -5.28
CA LEU A 334 -21.01 -12.98 -6.46
C LEU A 334 -21.41 -12.33 -7.78
N LYS A 335 -22.65 -11.84 -7.89
CA LYS A 335 -23.09 -11.09 -9.08
C LYS A 335 -22.29 -9.81 -9.26
N GLY A 336 -21.99 -9.09 -8.18
CA GLY A 336 -21.13 -7.92 -8.20
C GLY A 336 -19.73 -8.22 -8.75
N LEU A 337 -19.10 -9.28 -8.23
CA LEU A 337 -17.78 -9.75 -8.69
C LEU A 337 -17.82 -10.10 -10.18
N ILE A 338 -18.79 -10.92 -10.61
CA ILE A 338 -18.93 -11.28 -12.03
C ILE A 338 -19.12 -10.04 -12.91
N ASN A 339 -19.89 -9.04 -12.47
CA ASN A 339 -20.11 -7.82 -13.25
C ASN A 339 -18.81 -7.04 -13.50
N VAL A 340 -17.92 -6.96 -12.50
CA VAL A 340 -16.61 -6.31 -12.64
C VAL A 340 -15.67 -7.18 -13.47
N ALA A 341 -15.49 -8.44 -13.08
CA ALA A 341 -14.57 -9.39 -13.73
C ALA A 341 -14.86 -9.64 -15.22
N THR A 342 -16.12 -9.48 -15.66
CA THR A 342 -16.52 -9.68 -17.06
C THR A 342 -16.82 -8.39 -17.82
N CYS A 343 -16.64 -7.22 -17.17
CA CYS A 343 -16.89 -5.94 -17.78
C CYS A 343 -15.94 -5.69 -18.98
N VAL A 344 -16.48 -5.11 -20.05
CA VAL A 344 -15.70 -4.58 -21.16
C VAL A 344 -15.78 -3.06 -21.12
N PHE A 345 -14.64 -2.39 -21.05
CA PHE A 345 -14.56 -0.93 -20.94
C PHE A 345 -13.46 -0.35 -21.83
N PRO A 346 -13.54 0.96 -22.18
CA PRO A 346 -12.48 1.64 -22.90
C PRO A 346 -11.18 1.71 -22.09
N SER A 347 -10.04 1.56 -22.77
CA SER A 347 -8.72 1.80 -22.18
C SER A 347 -8.66 3.17 -21.51
N LYS A 348 -7.94 3.27 -20.38
CA LYS A 348 -7.78 4.48 -19.57
C LYS A 348 -9.04 4.95 -18.85
N ILE A 349 -10.11 4.16 -18.79
CA ILE A 349 -11.19 4.44 -17.84
C ILE A 349 -10.64 4.40 -16.42
N LYS A 350 -11.06 5.34 -15.57
CA LYS A 350 -10.70 5.32 -14.15
C LYS A 350 -11.49 4.24 -13.41
N GLY A 351 -10.88 3.60 -12.41
CA GLY A 351 -11.52 2.46 -11.75
C GLY A 351 -12.76 2.85 -10.93
N ASN A 352 -12.88 4.11 -10.50
CA ASN A 352 -14.10 4.62 -9.86
C ASN A 352 -15.36 4.53 -10.74
N CYS A 353 -15.21 4.52 -12.07
CA CYS A 353 -16.32 4.31 -13.00
C CYS A 353 -16.87 2.87 -12.99
N LEU A 354 -16.11 1.91 -12.44
CA LEU A 354 -16.46 0.48 -12.42
C LEU A 354 -16.98 0.02 -11.05
N ASP A 355 -16.71 0.77 -9.97
CA ASP A 355 -17.08 0.39 -8.60
C ASP A 355 -18.58 0.11 -8.43
N SER A 356 -19.45 0.90 -9.07
CA SER A 356 -20.91 0.68 -8.97
C SER A 356 -21.38 -0.64 -9.60
N LEU A 357 -20.60 -1.26 -10.51
CA LEU A 357 -20.94 -2.56 -11.11
C LEU A 357 -20.92 -3.68 -10.07
N ALA A 358 -20.03 -3.58 -9.09
CA ALA A 358 -19.95 -4.51 -7.97
C ALA A 358 -21.09 -4.31 -6.95
N ARG A 359 -21.63 -3.08 -6.84
CA ARG A 359 -22.62 -2.71 -5.82
C ARG A 359 -24.06 -2.85 -6.26
N VAL A 360 -24.35 -2.73 -7.56
CA VAL A 360 -25.73 -2.58 -8.06
C VAL A 360 -26.67 -3.67 -7.54
N CYS A 361 -26.22 -4.92 -7.47
CA CYS A 361 -27.03 -6.03 -6.97
C CYS A 361 -27.30 -5.97 -5.45
N LEU A 362 -26.44 -5.34 -4.65
CA LEU A 362 -26.70 -5.10 -3.23
C LEU A 362 -27.63 -3.90 -3.05
N TRP A 363 -27.39 -2.81 -3.80
CA TRP A 363 -28.20 -1.59 -3.74
C TRP A 363 -29.67 -1.82 -4.11
N GLU A 364 -29.97 -2.75 -5.01
CA GLU A 364 -31.35 -3.15 -5.38
C GLU A 364 -32.22 -3.57 -4.18
N VAL A 365 -31.59 -4.01 -3.08
CA VAL A 365 -32.28 -4.42 -1.84
C VAL A 365 -31.87 -3.57 -0.63
N GLY A 366 -31.24 -2.42 -0.87
CA GLY A 366 -30.85 -1.50 0.18
C GLY A 366 -29.64 -1.97 1.01
N LEU A 367 -28.82 -2.88 0.48
CA LEU A 367 -27.58 -3.33 1.10
C LEU A 367 -26.36 -2.64 0.47
N ASP A 368 -25.23 -2.58 1.18
CA ASP A 368 -23.95 -2.05 0.68
C ASP A 368 -22.76 -2.61 1.50
N TYR A 369 -21.53 -2.27 1.11
CA TYR A 369 -20.29 -2.59 1.85
C TYR A 369 -19.36 -1.38 2.00
N GLY A 370 -18.71 -1.28 3.17
CA GLY A 370 -17.96 -0.09 3.61
C GLY A 370 -16.51 0.05 3.13
N HIS A 371 -16.01 -0.82 2.24
CA HIS A 371 -14.65 -0.78 1.66
C HIS A 371 -14.67 -0.79 0.12
N GLY A 372 -13.56 -0.35 -0.51
CA GLY A 372 -13.35 -0.31 -1.97
C GLY A 372 -13.71 -1.62 -2.66
N THR A 373 -14.07 -1.58 -3.94
CA THR A 373 -14.26 -2.81 -4.73
C THR A 373 -12.94 -3.48 -5.08
N GLY A 374 -11.84 -2.74 -5.13
CA GLY A 374 -10.51 -3.32 -5.28
C GLY A 374 -9.39 -2.29 -5.32
N HIS A 375 -8.16 -2.78 -5.32
CA HIS A 375 -6.92 -2.02 -5.30
C HIS A 375 -5.90 -2.62 -6.26
N GLY A 376 -4.88 -1.86 -6.68
CA GLY A 376 -3.75 -2.46 -7.40
C GLY A 376 -2.93 -3.40 -6.52
N ILE A 377 -2.24 -4.35 -7.16
CA ILE A 377 -1.38 -5.35 -6.51
C ILE A 377 0.03 -5.25 -7.09
N GLY A 378 1.04 -5.11 -6.23
CA GLY A 378 2.45 -5.02 -6.60
C GLY A 378 3.07 -6.37 -6.97
N MET A 379 4.14 -6.35 -7.77
CA MET A 379 4.93 -7.56 -8.06
C MET A 379 6.01 -7.75 -6.99
N TYR A 380 5.82 -8.76 -6.14
CA TYR A 380 6.67 -9.03 -4.97
C TYR A 380 6.91 -7.72 -4.18
N LEU A 381 5.84 -6.96 -3.98
CA LEU A 381 5.81 -5.62 -3.38
C LEU A 381 4.56 -5.52 -2.51
N ASN A 382 4.08 -4.32 -2.21
CA ASN A 382 2.88 -4.13 -1.41
C ASN A 382 1.68 -4.80 -2.09
N VAL A 383 0.87 -5.52 -1.29
CA VAL A 383 -0.39 -6.11 -1.76
C VAL A 383 -1.40 -5.02 -2.13
N HIS A 384 -1.38 -3.91 -1.40
CA HIS A 384 -2.09 -2.67 -1.72
C HIS A 384 -1.13 -1.71 -2.45
N GLU A 385 -1.24 -1.63 -3.77
CA GLU A 385 -0.40 -0.79 -4.63
C GLU A 385 -1.25 0.20 -5.44
N GLY A 386 -1.04 1.49 -5.22
CA GLY A 386 -1.60 2.54 -6.07
C GLY A 386 -0.76 2.81 -7.33
N PRO A 387 -1.14 3.82 -8.14
CA PRO A 387 -2.19 4.82 -7.89
C PRO A 387 -3.59 4.43 -8.37
N MET A 388 -3.73 3.33 -9.12
CA MET A 388 -5.03 2.84 -9.60
C MET A 388 -5.79 2.10 -8.49
N GLY A 389 -7.11 2.03 -8.62
CA GLY A 389 -7.98 1.25 -7.75
C GLY A 389 -9.43 1.33 -8.21
N VAL A 390 -10.27 0.43 -7.71
CA VAL A 390 -11.71 0.40 -7.98
C VAL A 390 -12.44 0.77 -6.70
N SER A 391 -12.82 2.04 -6.56
CA SER A 391 -13.56 2.52 -5.38
C SER A 391 -14.43 3.71 -5.73
N TRP A 392 -15.51 3.93 -4.97
CA TRP A 392 -16.25 5.19 -4.95
C TRP A 392 -15.41 6.34 -4.39
N ARG A 393 -14.35 6.03 -3.62
CA ARG A 393 -13.39 7.03 -3.16
C ARG A 393 -12.64 7.59 -4.37
N SER A 394 -12.43 8.90 -4.36
CA SER A 394 -11.66 9.55 -5.42
C SER A 394 -10.20 9.15 -5.33
N TYR A 395 -9.64 8.69 -6.45
CA TYR A 395 -8.20 8.55 -6.68
C TYR A 395 -7.76 9.67 -7.64
N PRO A 396 -7.34 10.85 -7.15
CA PRO A 396 -6.98 11.98 -7.99
C PRO A 396 -5.86 11.65 -8.98
N ASP A 397 -4.91 10.82 -8.51
CA ASP A 397 -3.72 10.41 -9.23
C ASP A 397 -3.91 9.13 -10.08
N ASP A 398 -5.13 8.57 -10.17
CA ASP A 398 -5.42 7.39 -11.00
C ASP A 398 -5.16 7.69 -12.50
N PRO A 399 -4.20 7.00 -13.14
CA PRO A 399 -3.83 7.20 -14.54
C PRO A 399 -4.82 6.55 -15.53
N GLY A 400 -5.86 5.88 -15.03
CA GLY A 400 -6.78 5.04 -15.78
C GLY A 400 -6.23 3.63 -15.99
N LEU A 401 -7.14 2.66 -15.98
CA LEU A 401 -6.86 1.24 -16.12
C LEU A 401 -6.30 0.91 -17.51
N GLN A 402 -5.30 0.04 -17.53
CA GLN A 402 -4.55 -0.35 -18.72
C GLN A 402 -4.11 -1.81 -18.65
N LEU A 403 -3.84 -2.38 -19.82
CA LEU A 403 -3.21 -3.69 -19.97
C LEU A 403 -1.90 -3.75 -19.17
N GLY A 404 -1.69 -4.84 -18.44
CA GLY A 404 -0.55 -5.07 -17.55
C GLY A 404 -0.75 -4.58 -16.11
N MET A 405 -1.90 -3.97 -15.78
CA MET A 405 -2.23 -3.67 -14.38
C MET A 405 -2.86 -4.88 -13.70
N PHE A 406 -2.41 -5.19 -12.49
CA PHE A 406 -3.04 -6.18 -11.61
C PHE A 406 -3.85 -5.47 -10.53
N LEU A 407 -5.12 -5.84 -10.37
CA LEU A 407 -6.02 -5.30 -9.36
C LEU A 407 -6.80 -6.42 -8.67
N SER A 408 -7.20 -6.25 -7.41
CA SER A 408 -8.26 -7.05 -6.80
C SER A 408 -9.64 -6.67 -7.34
N ASP A 409 -10.56 -7.62 -7.30
CA ASP A 409 -12.02 -7.43 -7.39
C ASP A 409 -12.62 -8.22 -6.22
N GLU A 410 -13.07 -7.50 -5.19
CA GLU A 410 -13.29 -8.01 -3.84
C GLU A 410 -14.61 -7.52 -3.19
N PRO A 411 -15.77 -7.50 -3.88
CA PRO A 411 -17.01 -7.07 -3.25
C PRO A 411 -17.35 -7.90 -2.00
N GLY A 412 -18.08 -7.26 -1.08
CA GLY A 412 -18.48 -7.89 0.17
C GLY A 412 -19.86 -7.47 0.66
N TYR A 413 -20.28 -8.08 1.76
CA TYR A 413 -21.41 -7.66 2.58
C TYR A 413 -21.16 -8.11 4.02
N TYR A 414 -21.47 -7.25 4.99
CA TYR A 414 -21.23 -7.52 6.40
C TYR A 414 -22.49 -7.21 7.20
N GLU A 415 -23.04 -8.24 7.84
CA GLU A 415 -24.18 -8.14 8.73
C GLU A 415 -23.69 -8.09 10.17
N ASP A 416 -23.75 -6.91 10.78
CA ASP A 416 -23.21 -6.65 12.11
C ASP A 416 -23.67 -7.68 13.16
N GLY A 417 -22.69 -8.30 13.81
CA GLY A 417 -22.91 -9.31 14.85
C GLY A 417 -23.49 -10.63 14.34
N LYS A 418 -23.54 -10.87 13.03
CA LYS A 418 -24.04 -12.14 12.45
C LYS A 418 -23.03 -12.82 11.53
N PHE A 419 -22.69 -12.23 10.39
CA PHE A 419 -21.81 -12.85 9.40
C PHE A 419 -21.16 -11.84 8.45
N GLY A 420 -20.08 -12.26 7.79
CA GLY A 420 -19.44 -11.51 6.72
C GLY A 420 -19.30 -12.35 5.46
N ILE A 421 -19.37 -11.70 4.30
CA ILE A 421 -19.13 -12.31 3.00
C ILE A 421 -18.19 -11.41 2.24
N ARG A 422 -17.13 -11.98 1.68
CA ARG A 422 -16.33 -11.38 0.63
C ARG A 422 -15.91 -12.47 -0.35
N ILE A 423 -15.92 -12.11 -1.63
CA ILE A 423 -15.42 -12.97 -2.70
C ILE A 423 -14.43 -12.12 -3.44
N GLU A 424 -13.18 -12.58 -3.50
CA GLU A 424 -12.11 -11.78 -4.08
C GLU A 424 -11.25 -12.57 -5.05
N ILE A 425 -10.90 -11.93 -6.15
CA ILE A 425 -9.94 -12.45 -7.12
C ILE A 425 -8.97 -11.35 -7.52
N SER A 426 -7.77 -11.75 -7.94
CA SER A 426 -6.83 -10.88 -8.63
C SER A 426 -7.08 -10.92 -10.14
N LEU A 427 -7.28 -9.77 -10.76
CA LEU A 427 -7.47 -9.55 -12.19
C LEU A 427 -6.21 -8.94 -12.80
N GLY A 428 -5.63 -9.62 -13.79
CA GLY A 428 -4.67 -9.01 -14.71
C GLY A 428 -5.41 -8.47 -15.93
N TRP A 429 -5.44 -7.15 -16.10
CA TRP A 429 -6.09 -6.47 -17.23
C TRP A 429 -5.20 -6.42 -18.45
#